data_AF-A0A4V1FGS4-F1
#
_entry.id   AF-A0A4V1FGS4-F1
#
_cell.length_a   1.000
_cell.length_b   1.000
_cell.length_c   1.000
_cell.angle_alpha   90.00
_cell.angle_beta   90.00
_cell.angle_gamma   90.00
#
_symmetry.space_group_name_H-M   'P 1'
#
loop_
_entity.id
_entity.type
_entity.pdbx_description
1 polymer ?
#
loop_
_entity_poly.entity_id
_entity_poly.type
_entity_poly.pdbx_seq_one_letter_code
_entity_poly.pdbx_strand_id
1 'polypeptide(L)'
;MRLNVNHQTHYTYAQQVRRSTQYLRLTPRDSSHQHILAWQLNLPAEAVETTDAYGNVLHVLTLDHPHQAITIQAQGIVEIEDNVEDDDQGPLSPLVFLRHSPLTQPDTAIRAFASRFHAAHGSHGALCDMMGELLERMPYTPGATSVSDSASQAFQGGHGVCQDHTHVFLACCRSLNIPARYVSGYLYSQDTAHVATHAWAEAWLEGHWQSFDVTNNTCRPNQHLKLAIGVDYLDACPVRGIRLGGGSEEMHAVAAVQSLDGGQSQSQS
;
A
#
# COMPACT_ATOMS: atom_id res chain seq x y z
N MET A 1 -10.80 12.37 11.67
CA MET A 1 -10.19 13.43 10.84
C MET A 1 -10.66 13.34 9.40
N ARG A 2 -11.04 14.45 8.76
CA ARG A 2 -11.40 14.47 7.33
C ARG A 2 -10.21 14.80 6.44
N LEU A 3 -9.98 13.97 5.43
CA LEU A 3 -8.88 14.07 4.49
C LEU A 3 -9.41 14.32 3.07
N ASN A 4 -8.80 15.27 2.37
CA ASN A 4 -8.93 15.45 0.93
C ASN A 4 -7.73 14.81 0.24
N VAL A 5 -8.01 13.85 -0.64
CA VAL A 5 -6.99 13.07 -1.35
C VAL A 5 -7.03 13.43 -2.82
N ASN A 6 -5.86 13.67 -3.41
CA ASN A 6 -5.68 13.86 -4.84
C ASN A 6 -4.46 13.06 -5.29
N HIS A 7 -4.66 12.11 -6.20
CA HIS A 7 -3.63 11.29 -6.79
C HIS A 7 -3.76 11.35 -8.31
N GLN A 8 -2.66 11.69 -8.99
CA GLN A 8 -2.52 11.56 -10.42
C GLN A 8 -1.34 10.66 -10.77
N THR A 9 -1.58 9.68 -11.63
CA THR A 9 -0.52 8.94 -12.33
C THR A 9 -0.59 9.26 -13.82
N HIS A 10 0.53 9.67 -14.41
CA HIS A 10 0.65 9.95 -15.83
C HIS A 10 1.74 9.06 -16.44
N TYR A 11 1.39 8.33 -17.50
CA TYR A 11 2.31 7.53 -18.30
C TYR A 11 2.54 8.20 -19.64
N THR A 12 3.78 8.19 -20.11
CA THR A 12 4.14 8.51 -21.49
C THR A 12 4.94 7.36 -22.11
N TYR A 13 4.73 7.14 -23.40
CA TYR A 13 5.33 6.05 -24.15
C TYR A 13 6.16 6.60 -25.31
N ALA A 14 7.37 6.07 -25.50
CA ALA A 14 8.27 6.51 -26.57
C ALA A 14 7.72 6.21 -27.98
N GLN A 15 6.83 5.22 -28.10
CA GLN A 15 6.13 4.86 -29.33
C GLN A 15 4.64 4.70 -29.07
N GLN A 16 3.85 4.58 -30.14
CA GLN A 16 2.43 4.35 -30.00
C GLN A 16 2.15 2.94 -29.43
N VAL A 17 1.45 2.91 -28.31
CA VAL A 17 0.83 1.70 -27.79
C VAL A 17 -0.37 1.39 -28.69
N ARG A 18 -0.55 0.13 -29.07
CA ARG A 18 -1.69 -0.30 -29.89
C ARG A 18 -2.95 -0.50 -29.05
N ARG A 19 -2.76 -1.16 -27.91
CA ARG A 19 -3.77 -1.40 -26.88
C ARG A 19 -3.13 -1.60 -25.52
N SER A 20 -3.86 -1.27 -24.47
CA SER A 20 -3.43 -1.48 -23.10
C SER A 20 -4.60 -1.78 -22.19
N THR A 21 -4.33 -2.54 -21.13
CA THR A 21 -5.26 -2.76 -20.02
C THR A 21 -4.57 -2.41 -18.72
N GLN A 22 -5.24 -1.64 -17.87
CA GLN A 22 -4.80 -1.27 -16.54
C GLN A 22 -5.78 -1.78 -15.50
N TYR A 23 -5.23 -2.45 -14.49
CA TYR A 23 -5.91 -2.79 -13.25
C TYR A 23 -5.65 -1.67 -12.25
N LEU A 24 -6.72 -1.00 -11.80
CA LEU A 24 -6.65 0.16 -10.92
C LEU A 24 -7.25 -0.19 -9.56
N ARG A 25 -6.46 -0.01 -8.50
CA ARG A 25 -6.87 -0.20 -7.10
C ARG A 25 -6.80 1.14 -6.37
N LEU A 26 -7.48 2.11 -6.96
CA LEU A 26 -7.44 3.52 -6.57
C LEU A 26 -8.71 3.97 -5.86
N THR A 27 -9.61 3.05 -5.52
CA THR A 27 -10.86 3.36 -4.84
C THR A 27 -10.87 2.71 -3.46
N PRO A 28 -10.90 3.51 -2.37
CA PRO A 28 -11.01 2.99 -1.01
C PRO A 28 -12.38 2.36 -0.76
N ARG A 29 -12.45 1.49 0.25
CA ARG A 29 -13.70 0.93 0.76
C ARG A 29 -14.08 1.56 2.10
N ASP A 30 -15.37 1.64 2.38
CA ASP A 30 -15.85 1.96 3.72
C ASP A 30 -15.52 0.82 4.71
N SER A 31 -15.18 1.20 5.94
CA SER A 31 -14.99 0.31 7.10
C SER A 31 -15.31 1.07 8.40
N SER A 32 -15.09 0.42 9.56
CA SER A 32 -15.12 1.09 10.86
C SER A 32 -14.05 2.18 11.01
N HIS A 33 -12.92 2.05 10.31
CA HIS A 33 -11.77 2.96 10.38
C HIS A 33 -11.86 4.13 9.38
N GLN A 34 -12.56 3.95 8.25
CA GLN A 34 -12.63 4.96 7.19
C GLN A 34 -14.03 5.03 6.56
N HIS A 35 -14.54 6.25 6.42
CA HIS A 35 -15.82 6.56 5.76
C HIS A 35 -15.58 7.39 4.50
N ILE A 36 -16.08 6.92 3.36
CA ILE A 36 -15.85 7.52 2.06
C ILE A 36 -17.00 8.50 1.75
N LEU A 37 -16.75 9.79 1.96
CA LEU A 37 -17.78 10.84 1.80
C LEU A 37 -18.01 11.18 0.32
N ALA A 38 -16.93 11.22 -0.47
CA ALA A 38 -16.98 11.42 -1.91
C ALA A 38 -15.72 10.82 -2.55
N TRP A 39 -15.86 10.09 -3.65
CA TRP A 39 -14.71 9.56 -4.39
C TRP A 39 -15.00 9.52 -5.89
N GLN A 40 -14.01 9.85 -6.70
CA GLN A 40 -14.11 9.82 -8.15
C GLN A 40 -12.79 9.41 -8.79
N LEU A 41 -12.88 8.60 -9.84
CA LEU A 41 -11.79 8.36 -10.78
C LEU A 41 -12.05 9.15 -12.07
N ASN A 42 -11.09 9.97 -12.52
CA ASN A 42 -11.08 10.55 -13.85
C ASN A 42 -10.12 9.75 -14.73
N LEU A 43 -10.69 9.06 -15.72
CA LEU A 43 -10.00 8.10 -16.58
C LEU A 43 -10.18 8.49 -18.05
N PRO A 44 -9.26 8.10 -18.96
CA PRO A 44 -9.32 8.45 -20.38
C PRO A 44 -10.43 7.71 -21.14
N ALA A 45 -10.96 6.64 -20.57
CA ALA A 45 -12.12 5.90 -21.05
C ALA A 45 -12.88 5.33 -19.84
N GLU A 46 -14.10 4.86 -20.09
CA GLU A 46 -14.87 4.13 -19.08
C GLU A 46 -14.12 2.85 -18.66
N ALA A 47 -14.05 2.61 -17.36
CA ALA A 47 -13.46 1.40 -16.79
C ALA A 47 -14.56 0.53 -16.18
N VAL A 48 -14.37 -0.78 -16.27
CA VAL A 48 -15.30 -1.73 -15.63
C VAL A 48 -14.92 -1.85 -14.16
N GLU A 49 -15.83 -1.47 -13.27
CA GLU A 49 -15.68 -1.71 -11.83
C GLU A 49 -16.03 -3.15 -11.47
N THR A 50 -15.20 -3.74 -10.62
CA THR A 50 -15.38 -5.09 -10.06
C THR A 50 -14.71 -5.19 -8.69
N THR A 51 -14.79 -6.37 -8.07
CA THR A 51 -14.12 -6.68 -6.81
C THR A 51 -13.13 -7.82 -7.06
N ASP A 52 -11.87 -7.65 -6.66
CA ASP A 52 -10.89 -8.73 -6.79
C ASP A 52 -11.03 -9.80 -5.69
N ALA A 53 -10.21 -10.86 -5.78
CA ALA A 53 -10.28 -11.99 -4.84
C ALA A 53 -9.99 -11.60 -3.38
N TYR A 54 -9.32 -10.47 -3.14
CA TYR A 54 -9.00 -9.97 -1.80
C TYR A 54 -10.07 -9.04 -1.26
N GLY A 55 -11.11 -8.73 -2.04
CA GLY A 55 -12.14 -7.77 -1.68
C GLY A 55 -11.76 -6.32 -2.02
N ASN A 56 -10.72 -6.08 -2.81
CA ASN A 56 -10.38 -4.71 -3.23
C ASN A 56 -11.37 -4.24 -4.30
N VAL A 57 -11.70 -2.94 -4.30
CA VAL A 57 -12.37 -2.33 -5.45
C VAL A 57 -11.35 -2.23 -6.59
N LEU A 58 -11.66 -2.87 -7.70
CA LEU A 58 -10.80 -2.97 -8.86
C LEU A 58 -11.51 -2.37 -10.07
N HIS A 59 -10.88 -1.40 -10.73
CA HIS A 59 -11.32 -0.93 -12.04
C HIS A 59 -10.43 -1.49 -13.14
N VAL A 60 -11.03 -2.05 -14.18
CA VAL A 60 -10.34 -2.53 -15.37
C VAL A 60 -10.53 -1.51 -16.50
N LEU A 61 -9.52 -0.68 -16.72
CA LEU A 61 -9.47 0.28 -17.80
C LEU A 61 -8.85 -0.39 -19.03
N THR A 62 -9.55 -0.40 -20.17
CA THR A 62 -8.99 -0.91 -21.43
C THR A 62 -9.06 0.17 -22.50
N LEU A 63 -7.90 0.51 -23.06
CA LEU A 63 -7.79 1.39 -24.21
C LEU A 63 -7.48 0.53 -25.43
N ASP A 64 -8.51 0.20 -26.21
CA ASP A 64 -8.38 -0.58 -27.46
C ASP A 64 -8.26 0.33 -28.69
N HIS A 65 -7.51 1.40 -28.54
CA HIS A 65 -7.12 2.28 -29.63
C HIS A 65 -5.67 2.74 -29.44
N PRO A 66 -4.99 3.13 -30.54
CA PRO A 66 -3.64 3.63 -30.45
C PRO A 66 -3.53 4.89 -29.56
N HIS A 67 -2.53 4.93 -28.67
CA HIS A 67 -2.28 6.07 -27.76
C HIS A 67 -0.79 6.17 -27.38
N GLN A 68 -0.37 7.34 -26.88
CA GLN A 68 1.02 7.59 -26.43
C GLN A 68 1.12 8.06 -24.98
N ALA A 69 -0.01 8.31 -24.33
CA ALA A 69 -0.05 8.68 -22.93
C ALA A 69 -1.34 8.18 -22.26
N ILE A 70 -1.30 8.03 -20.94
CA ILE A 70 -2.45 7.69 -20.09
C ILE A 70 -2.38 8.57 -18.85
N THR A 71 -3.49 9.24 -18.53
CA THR A 71 -3.64 9.98 -17.28
C THR A 71 -4.72 9.33 -16.45
N ILE A 72 -4.39 8.93 -15.23
CA ILE A 72 -5.31 8.37 -14.25
C ILE A 72 -5.32 9.32 -13.06
N GLN A 73 -6.51 9.79 -12.67
CA GLN A 73 -6.67 10.62 -11.49
C GLN A 73 -7.68 9.98 -10.53
N ALA A 74 -7.34 9.97 -9.25
CA ALA A 74 -8.23 9.58 -8.17
C ALA A 74 -8.31 10.74 -7.17
N GLN A 75 -9.52 11.14 -6.82
CA GLN A 75 -9.74 12.23 -5.88
C GLN A 75 -10.96 11.98 -5.01
N GLY A 76 -10.92 12.47 -3.78
CA GLY A 76 -12.05 12.30 -2.89
C GLY A 76 -11.84 12.85 -1.50
N ILE A 77 -12.94 12.87 -0.75
CA ILE A 77 -12.98 13.26 0.66
C ILE A 77 -13.32 12.00 1.45
N VAL A 78 -12.48 11.69 2.43
CA VAL A 78 -12.68 10.58 3.36
C VAL A 78 -12.64 11.11 4.79
N GLU A 79 -13.29 10.41 5.69
CA GLU A 79 -13.16 10.59 7.13
C GLU A 79 -12.45 9.37 7.70
N ILE A 80 -11.38 9.59 8.46
CA ILE A 80 -10.66 8.57 9.22
C ILE A 80 -11.10 8.66 10.67
N GLU A 81 -11.50 7.53 11.25
CA GLU A 81 -11.86 7.43 12.66
C GLU A 81 -10.61 7.12 13.50
N ASP A 82 -10.43 7.84 14.62
CA ASP A 82 -9.20 7.74 15.41
C ASP A 82 -9.28 6.59 16.42
N ASN A 83 -8.22 5.78 16.50
CA ASN A 83 -8.10 4.66 17.44
C ASN A 83 -9.19 3.58 17.29
N VAL A 84 -9.80 3.50 16.11
CA VAL A 84 -10.68 2.40 15.74
C VAL A 84 -9.87 1.42 14.89
N GLU A 85 -9.83 0.16 15.32
CA GLU A 85 -9.29 -0.89 14.49
C GLU A 85 -10.29 -1.22 13.38
N ASP A 86 -9.76 -1.44 12.18
CA ASP A 86 -10.55 -1.87 11.03
C ASP A 86 -11.03 -3.30 11.27
N ASP A 87 -12.34 -3.48 11.37
CA ASP A 87 -12.96 -4.79 11.57
C ASP A 87 -13.12 -5.59 10.26
N ASP A 88 -12.64 -5.06 9.12
CA ASP A 88 -12.65 -5.76 7.83
C ASP A 88 -11.66 -6.94 7.81
N GLN A 89 -12.22 -8.11 8.12
CA GLN A 89 -11.55 -9.40 8.01
C GLN A 89 -11.20 -9.76 6.56
N GLY A 90 -11.93 -9.20 5.60
CA GLY A 90 -11.88 -9.57 4.19
C GLY A 90 -12.58 -10.90 3.88
N PRO A 91 -12.70 -11.26 2.59
CA PRO A 91 -13.46 -12.43 2.15
C PRO A 91 -12.68 -13.76 2.26
N LEU A 92 -11.38 -13.70 2.56
CA LEU A 92 -10.49 -14.86 2.56
C LEU A 92 -10.12 -15.28 3.98
N SER A 93 -9.88 -16.59 4.16
CA SER A 93 -9.27 -17.07 5.40
C SER A 93 -7.91 -16.41 5.63
N PRO A 94 -7.59 -15.97 6.86
CA PRO A 94 -6.27 -15.44 7.20
C PRO A 94 -5.13 -16.36 6.77
N LEU A 95 -5.34 -17.69 6.81
CA LEU A 95 -4.35 -18.68 6.42
C LEU A 95 -3.86 -18.55 4.97
N VAL A 96 -4.63 -17.92 4.07
CA VAL A 96 -4.18 -17.61 2.71
C VAL A 96 -2.95 -16.70 2.73
N PHE A 97 -2.85 -15.83 3.73
CA PHE A 97 -1.76 -14.86 3.88
C PHE A 97 -0.52 -15.41 4.59
N LEU A 98 -0.47 -16.73 4.82
CA LEU A 98 0.76 -17.46 5.12
C LEU A 98 1.58 -17.77 3.85
N ARG A 99 0.99 -17.58 2.67
CA ARG A 99 1.66 -17.84 1.39
C ARG A 99 2.82 -16.88 1.18
N HIS A 100 3.94 -17.43 0.69
CA HIS A 100 5.04 -16.63 0.17
C HIS A 100 4.84 -16.36 -1.32
N SER A 101 5.35 -15.20 -1.75
CA SER A 101 5.49 -14.81 -3.14
C SER A 101 6.98 -14.55 -3.44
N PRO A 102 7.39 -14.39 -4.71
CA PRO A 102 8.76 -14.01 -5.05
C PRO A 102 9.26 -12.75 -4.31
N LEU A 103 8.37 -11.78 -4.05
CA LEU A 103 8.71 -10.54 -3.33
C LEU A 103 8.81 -10.73 -1.81
N THR A 104 8.22 -11.80 -1.26
CA THR A 104 8.11 -12.01 0.21
C THR A 104 8.70 -13.34 0.67
N GLN A 105 9.50 -13.98 -0.19
CA GLN A 105 10.18 -15.23 0.12
C GLN A 105 11.31 -14.98 1.13
N PRO A 106 11.26 -15.58 2.34
CA PRO A 106 12.30 -15.37 3.35
C PRO A 106 13.50 -16.30 3.09
N ASP A 107 14.69 -15.72 3.07
CA ASP A 107 15.97 -16.43 3.10
C ASP A 107 16.40 -16.82 4.52
N THR A 108 17.63 -17.34 4.66
CA THR A 108 18.19 -17.72 5.96
C THR A 108 18.37 -16.52 6.88
N ALA A 109 18.74 -15.34 6.35
CA ALA A 109 18.99 -14.15 7.15
C ALA A 109 17.69 -13.60 7.75
N ILE A 110 16.62 -13.51 6.95
CA ILE A 110 15.28 -13.10 7.39
C ILE A 110 14.75 -14.08 8.43
N ARG A 111 14.86 -15.39 8.19
CA ARG A 111 14.42 -16.41 9.16
C ARG A 111 15.18 -16.31 10.48
N ALA A 112 16.49 -16.12 10.43
CA ALA A 112 17.31 -15.95 11.63
C ALA A 112 16.89 -14.70 12.41
N PHE A 113 16.70 -13.58 11.72
CA PHE A 113 16.21 -12.34 12.34
C PHE A 113 14.83 -12.52 12.98
N ALA A 114 13.87 -13.05 12.24
CA ALA A 114 12.50 -13.24 12.73
C ALA A 114 12.45 -14.23 13.92
N SER A 115 13.29 -15.27 13.92
CA SER A 115 13.28 -16.31 14.97
C SER A 115 13.52 -15.77 16.39
N ARG A 116 14.18 -14.61 16.52
CA ARG A 116 14.42 -13.91 17.80
C ARG A 116 13.12 -13.49 18.50
N PHE A 117 12.04 -13.30 17.73
CA PHE A 117 10.73 -12.87 18.23
C PHE A 117 9.74 -14.04 18.39
N HIS A 118 10.18 -15.28 18.14
CA HIS A 118 9.32 -16.46 18.17
C HIS A 118 8.80 -16.83 19.57
N ALA A 119 9.62 -16.63 20.62
CA ALA A 119 9.28 -17.01 21.98
C ALA A 119 8.06 -16.28 22.55
N ALA A 120 7.72 -15.12 21.99
CA ALA A 120 6.51 -14.36 22.33
C ALA A 120 5.30 -14.75 21.47
N HIS A 121 5.38 -15.84 20.70
CA HIS A 121 4.35 -16.35 19.78
C HIS A 121 3.79 -15.30 18.82
N GLY A 122 4.59 -14.28 18.46
CA GLY A 122 4.09 -13.21 17.60
C GLY A 122 3.06 -12.32 18.25
N SER A 123 3.10 -12.14 19.58
CA SER A 123 2.28 -11.13 20.25
C SER A 123 2.46 -9.75 19.60
N HIS A 124 1.46 -8.88 19.73
CA HIS A 124 1.53 -7.52 19.18
C HIS A 124 2.82 -6.81 19.60
N GLY A 125 3.18 -6.88 20.89
CA GLY A 125 4.43 -6.27 21.40
C GLY A 125 5.69 -6.80 20.73
N ALA A 126 5.79 -8.11 20.50
CA ALA A 126 6.95 -8.70 19.84
C ALA A 126 7.04 -8.31 18.36
N LEU A 127 5.91 -8.13 17.68
CA LEU A 127 5.88 -7.61 16.31
C LEU A 127 6.22 -6.12 16.26
N CYS A 128 5.84 -5.32 17.26
CA CYS A 128 6.31 -3.94 17.41
C CYS A 128 7.83 -3.86 17.60
N ASP A 129 8.39 -4.72 18.45
CA ASP A 129 9.84 -4.78 18.67
C ASP A 129 10.57 -5.20 17.38
N MET A 130 10.03 -6.20 16.68
CA MET A 130 10.56 -6.65 15.39
C MET A 130 10.50 -5.55 14.33
N MET A 131 9.41 -4.78 14.29
CA MET A 131 9.24 -3.63 13.42
C MET A 131 10.29 -2.55 13.69
N GLY A 132 10.49 -2.18 14.96
CA GLY A 132 11.49 -1.19 15.37
C GLY A 132 12.91 -1.62 15.03
N GLU A 133 13.29 -2.86 15.37
CA GLU A 133 14.62 -3.38 15.03
C GLU A 133 14.84 -3.52 13.51
N LEU A 134 13.78 -3.85 12.76
CA LEU A 134 13.85 -3.90 11.30
C LEU A 134 14.13 -2.51 10.72
N LEU A 135 13.48 -1.46 11.22
CA LEU A 135 13.72 -0.09 10.79
C LEU A 135 15.14 0.38 11.13
N GLU A 136 15.66 0.02 12.31
CA GLU A 136 17.05 0.33 12.68
C GLU A 136 18.06 -0.35 11.74
N ARG A 137 17.79 -1.60 11.34
CA ARG A 137 18.62 -2.36 10.42
C ARG A 137 18.49 -1.91 8.96
N MET A 138 17.31 -1.42 8.58
CA MET A 138 16.98 -0.93 7.25
C MET A 138 16.45 0.50 7.33
N PRO A 139 17.30 1.51 7.45
CA PRO A 139 16.85 2.90 7.45
C PRO A 139 16.18 3.29 6.13
N TYR A 140 15.14 4.14 6.23
CA TYR A 140 14.42 4.63 5.06
C TYR A 140 15.32 5.43 4.11
N THR A 141 15.48 4.97 2.87
CA THR A 141 16.36 5.57 1.88
C THR A 141 15.70 5.62 0.49
N PRO A 142 15.11 6.76 0.09
CA PRO A 142 14.52 6.93 -1.24
C PRO A 142 15.51 6.67 -2.38
N GLY A 143 15.05 6.02 -3.45
CA GLY A 143 15.83 5.80 -4.67
C GLY A 143 16.92 4.73 -4.58
N ALA A 144 17.01 4.00 -3.46
CA ALA A 144 18.01 2.96 -3.26
C ALA A 144 17.57 1.57 -3.78
N THR A 145 16.28 1.37 -4.06
CA THR A 145 15.68 0.09 -4.46
C THR A 145 14.76 0.25 -5.66
N SER A 146 14.55 -0.87 -6.36
CA SER A 146 13.57 -1.01 -7.44
C SER A 146 12.28 -1.63 -6.91
N VAL A 147 11.14 -1.29 -7.52
CA VAL A 147 9.83 -1.92 -7.22
C VAL A 147 9.81 -3.45 -7.39
N SER A 148 10.83 -4.02 -8.05
CA SER A 148 10.97 -5.46 -8.28
C SER A 148 11.91 -6.17 -7.30
N ASP A 149 12.55 -5.43 -6.38
CA ASP A 149 13.44 -6.03 -5.39
C ASP A 149 12.64 -6.91 -4.42
N SER A 150 13.15 -8.12 -4.16
CA SER A 150 12.56 -9.03 -3.17
C SER A 150 12.94 -8.63 -1.75
N ALA A 151 12.15 -9.07 -0.77
CA ALA A 151 12.44 -8.93 0.65
C ALA A 151 13.88 -9.34 1.00
N SER A 152 14.36 -10.46 0.46
CA SER A 152 15.73 -10.94 0.75
C SER A 152 16.80 -9.99 0.20
N GLN A 153 16.61 -9.43 -1.00
CA GLN A 153 17.54 -8.45 -1.58
C GLN A 153 17.57 -7.16 -0.77
N ALA A 154 16.40 -6.61 -0.42
CA ALA A 154 16.31 -5.39 0.38
C ALA A 154 16.92 -5.59 1.78
N PHE A 155 16.63 -6.72 2.44
CA PHE A 155 17.17 -7.04 3.74
C PHE A 155 18.70 -7.23 3.75
N GLN A 156 19.25 -7.77 2.65
CA GLN A 156 20.69 -7.86 2.45
C GLN A 156 21.31 -6.47 2.21
N GLY A 157 20.62 -5.60 1.46
CA GLY A 157 21.05 -4.22 1.19
C GLY A 157 21.08 -3.34 2.44
N GLY A 158 20.21 -3.60 3.42
CA GLY A 158 20.19 -2.88 4.69
C GLY A 158 19.62 -1.46 4.59
N HIS A 159 18.80 -1.20 3.56
CA HIS A 159 18.09 0.05 3.34
C HIS A 159 16.86 -0.22 2.47
N GLY A 160 15.84 0.63 2.55
CA GLY A 160 14.64 0.46 1.73
C GLY A 160 13.67 1.61 1.80
N VAL A 161 12.58 1.49 1.05
CA VAL A 161 11.40 2.36 1.15
C VAL A 161 10.23 1.60 1.78
N CYS A 162 9.07 2.23 1.91
CA CYS A 162 7.90 1.63 2.56
C CYS A 162 7.46 0.29 1.96
N GLN A 163 7.61 0.12 0.65
CA GLN A 163 7.38 -1.16 -0.01
C GLN A 163 8.32 -2.25 0.52
N ASP A 164 9.62 -1.98 0.56
CA ASP A 164 10.65 -2.95 0.97
C ASP A 164 10.47 -3.35 2.43
N HIS A 165 10.27 -2.36 3.31
CA HIS A 165 10.01 -2.61 4.72
C HIS A 165 8.80 -3.51 4.92
N THR A 166 7.73 -3.23 4.18
CA THR A 166 6.51 -4.03 4.22
C THR A 166 6.80 -5.46 3.75
N HIS A 167 7.47 -5.67 2.62
CA HIS A 167 7.80 -7.02 2.12
C HIS A 167 8.70 -7.81 3.08
N VAL A 168 9.71 -7.17 3.67
CA VAL A 168 10.58 -7.82 4.65
C VAL A 168 9.80 -8.19 5.90
N PHE A 169 8.97 -7.29 6.42
CA PHE A 169 8.14 -7.57 7.59
C PHE A 169 7.15 -8.72 7.34
N LEU A 170 6.52 -8.75 6.16
CA LEU A 170 5.67 -9.88 5.74
C LEU A 170 6.46 -11.20 5.68
N ALA A 171 7.68 -11.17 5.13
CA ALA A 171 8.54 -12.34 5.07
C ALA A 171 8.91 -12.86 6.48
N CYS A 172 9.19 -11.94 7.42
CA CYS A 172 9.41 -12.26 8.83
C CYS A 172 8.18 -12.91 9.47
N CYS A 173 7.02 -12.25 9.44
CA CYS A 173 5.77 -12.76 10.03
C CYS A 173 5.41 -14.15 9.49
N ARG A 174 5.44 -14.32 8.16
CA ARG A 174 5.09 -15.60 7.52
C ARG A 174 6.10 -16.70 7.85
N SER A 175 7.38 -16.37 8.04
CA SER A 175 8.38 -17.34 8.50
C SER A 175 8.15 -17.84 9.93
N LEU A 176 7.41 -17.07 10.74
CA LEU A 176 6.97 -17.41 12.08
C LEU A 176 5.58 -18.06 12.11
N ASN A 177 4.99 -18.38 10.95
CA ASN A 177 3.62 -18.87 10.78
C ASN A 177 2.55 -17.88 11.27
N ILE A 178 2.84 -16.57 11.20
CA ILE A 178 1.87 -15.51 11.47
C ILE A 178 1.30 -15.04 10.13
N PRO A 179 -0.01 -15.16 9.89
CA PRO A 179 -0.60 -14.65 8.67
C PRO A 179 -0.45 -13.14 8.60
N ALA A 180 0.06 -12.63 7.48
CA ALA A 180 0.26 -11.20 7.30
C ALA A 180 0.00 -10.79 5.86
N ARG A 181 -0.67 -9.66 5.65
CA ARG A 181 -1.06 -9.14 4.33
C ARG A 181 -0.45 -7.79 4.04
N TYR A 182 -0.13 -7.57 2.77
CA TYR A 182 0.35 -6.28 2.28
C TYR A 182 -0.82 -5.31 2.20
N VAL A 183 -0.62 -4.07 2.62
CA VAL A 183 -1.60 -3.00 2.47
C VAL A 183 -0.98 -1.85 1.70
N SER A 184 -1.74 -1.33 0.74
CA SER A 184 -1.44 -0.10 0.03
C SER A 184 -2.50 0.94 0.34
N GLY A 185 -2.09 2.21 0.34
CA GLY A 185 -3.01 3.28 0.64
C GLY A 185 -2.38 4.65 0.54
N TYR A 186 -3.03 5.59 1.20
CA TYR A 186 -2.51 6.93 1.38
C TYR A 186 -2.14 7.19 2.85
N LEU A 187 -1.14 8.03 3.07
CA LEU A 187 -0.73 8.50 4.37
C LEU A 187 -0.84 10.02 4.43
N TYR A 188 -1.53 10.53 5.45
CA TYR A 188 -1.48 11.94 5.80
C TYR A 188 -0.24 12.25 6.62
N SER A 189 0.55 13.23 6.20
CA SER A 189 1.67 13.77 6.96
C SER A 189 1.59 15.29 6.96
N GLN A 190 1.80 15.91 8.13
CA GLN A 190 1.73 17.37 8.29
C GLN A 190 2.82 18.10 7.50
N ASP A 191 3.94 17.43 7.22
CA ASP A 191 5.18 18.06 6.73
C ASP A 191 5.45 17.86 5.23
N THR A 192 4.62 17.11 4.51
CA THR A 192 4.92 16.75 3.10
C THR A 192 3.75 16.96 2.15
N ALA A 193 3.95 17.87 1.19
CA ALA A 193 2.97 18.15 0.15
C ALA A 193 2.96 17.13 -1.02
N HIS A 194 3.94 16.20 -1.10
CA HIS A 194 4.26 15.56 -2.39
C HIS A 194 4.50 14.04 -2.47
N VAL A 195 4.41 13.25 -1.40
CA VAL A 195 4.35 11.78 -1.56
C VAL A 195 3.42 11.19 -0.52
N ALA A 196 2.15 11.00 -0.90
CA ALA A 196 1.16 10.44 0.00
C ALA A 196 0.84 8.96 -0.24
N THR A 197 1.30 8.33 -1.34
CA THR A 197 1.13 6.88 -1.50
C THR A 197 2.04 6.14 -0.53
N HIS A 198 1.48 5.19 0.21
CA HIS A 198 2.20 4.48 1.25
C HIS A 198 1.88 2.99 1.26
N ALA A 199 2.71 2.23 1.97
CA ALA A 199 2.54 0.80 2.16
C ALA A 199 2.90 0.41 3.59
N TRP A 200 2.12 -0.53 4.13
CA TRP A 200 2.32 -1.10 5.45
C TRP A 200 1.82 -2.55 5.47
N ALA A 201 2.08 -3.26 6.57
CA ALA A 201 1.64 -4.64 6.75
C ALA A 201 0.46 -4.70 7.73
N GLU A 202 -0.39 -5.70 7.57
CA GLU A 202 -1.31 -6.13 8.62
C GLU A 202 -1.02 -7.57 9.01
N ALA A 203 -0.99 -7.88 10.30
CA ALA A 203 -0.80 -9.23 10.82
C ALA A 203 -2.05 -9.72 11.55
N TRP A 204 -2.37 -11.00 11.39
CA TRP A 204 -3.52 -11.63 12.04
C TRP A 204 -3.16 -12.03 13.47
N LEU A 205 -3.66 -11.28 14.44
CA LEU A 205 -3.44 -11.50 15.86
C LEU A 205 -4.77 -11.46 16.60
N GLU A 206 -4.95 -12.34 17.58
CA GLU A 206 -6.11 -12.29 18.49
C GLU A 206 -7.48 -12.21 17.77
N GLY A 207 -7.59 -12.80 16.58
CA GLY A 207 -8.83 -12.87 15.81
C GLY A 207 -9.15 -11.66 14.92
N HIS A 208 -8.21 -10.75 14.69
CA HIS A 208 -8.38 -9.60 13.80
C HIS A 208 -7.05 -9.17 13.14
N TRP A 209 -7.14 -8.26 12.17
CA TRP A 209 -5.98 -7.69 11.49
C TRP A 209 -5.47 -6.47 12.25
N GLN A 210 -4.19 -6.49 12.64
CA GLN A 210 -3.52 -5.36 13.30
C GLN A 210 -2.49 -4.74 12.35
N SER A 211 -2.46 -3.41 12.26
CA SER A 211 -1.58 -2.66 11.36
C SER A 211 -0.18 -2.45 11.93
N PHE A 212 0.83 -2.62 11.07
CA PHE A 212 2.24 -2.40 11.37
C PHE A 212 2.89 -1.60 10.24
N ASP A 213 3.21 -0.34 10.51
CA ASP A 213 3.95 0.53 9.61
C ASP A 213 5.39 0.69 10.07
N VAL A 214 6.25 -0.16 9.51
CA VAL A 214 7.69 -0.18 9.78
C VAL A 214 8.35 1.16 9.46
N THR A 215 7.91 1.85 8.41
CA THR A 215 8.58 3.06 7.93
C THR A 215 8.40 4.22 8.88
N ASN A 216 7.22 4.33 9.45
CA ASN A 216 6.88 5.35 10.44
C ASN A 216 6.97 4.84 11.89
N ASN A 217 7.43 3.60 12.08
CA ASN A 217 7.53 2.91 13.37
C ASN A 217 6.25 3.03 14.22
N THR A 218 5.10 2.75 13.62
CA THR A 218 3.79 2.91 14.29
C THR A 218 2.87 1.73 14.01
N CYS A 219 2.08 1.35 15.01
CA CYS A 219 0.99 0.39 14.89
C CYS A 219 -0.39 1.06 14.97
N ARG A 220 -0.44 2.40 14.90
CA ARG A 220 -1.68 3.18 14.96
C ARG A 220 -1.97 3.80 13.59
N PRO A 221 -2.96 3.31 12.85
CA PRO A 221 -3.24 3.75 11.48
C PRO A 221 -4.08 5.05 11.39
N ASN A 222 -4.03 5.95 12.38
CA ASN A 222 -4.89 7.16 12.45
C ASN A 222 -4.68 8.14 11.28
N GLN A 223 -3.61 7.98 10.51
CA GLN A 223 -3.27 8.80 9.34
C GLN A 223 -3.34 8.01 8.03
N HIS A 224 -3.70 6.73 8.10
CA HIS A 224 -3.65 5.80 6.99
C HIS A 224 -5.04 5.62 6.41
N LEU A 225 -5.16 5.89 5.11
CA LEU A 225 -6.32 5.55 4.29
C LEU A 225 -5.99 4.28 3.49
N LYS A 226 -6.65 3.18 3.80
CA LYS A 226 -6.50 1.89 3.10
C LYS A 226 -7.18 1.92 1.74
N LEU A 227 -6.48 1.47 0.71
CA LEU A 227 -7.03 1.26 -0.64
C LEU A 227 -7.19 -0.22 -0.98
N ALA A 228 -6.10 -0.98 -0.82
CA ALA A 228 -6.07 -2.35 -1.27
C ALA A 228 -5.12 -3.20 -0.42
N ILE A 229 -5.49 -4.47 -0.32
CA ILE A 229 -4.74 -5.51 0.38
C ILE A 229 -4.33 -6.63 -0.58
N GLY A 230 -3.28 -7.38 -0.24
CA GLY A 230 -2.81 -8.48 -1.07
C GLY A 230 -1.76 -9.37 -0.39
N VAL A 231 -1.27 -10.39 -1.09
CA VAL A 231 -0.13 -11.18 -0.61
C VAL A 231 1.17 -10.37 -0.69
N ASP A 232 1.30 -9.51 -1.70
CA ASP A 232 2.42 -8.59 -1.86
C ASP A 232 2.01 -7.35 -2.67
N TYR A 233 3.00 -6.60 -3.15
CA TYR A 233 2.78 -5.38 -3.93
C TYR A 233 2.05 -5.64 -5.25
N LEU A 234 2.25 -6.77 -5.93
CA LEU A 234 1.62 -7.02 -7.23
C LEU A 234 0.10 -7.23 -7.14
N ASP A 235 -0.37 -7.61 -5.95
CA ASP A 235 -1.77 -7.79 -5.63
C ASP A 235 -2.43 -6.51 -5.10
N ALA A 236 -1.66 -5.57 -4.54
CA ALA A 236 -2.18 -4.35 -3.94
C ALA A 236 -1.78 -3.06 -4.67
N CYS A 237 -0.87 -3.09 -5.64
CA CYS A 237 -0.36 -1.89 -6.29
C CYS A 237 -1.48 -1.03 -6.91
N PRO A 238 -1.38 0.32 -6.83
CA PRO A 238 -2.43 1.23 -7.26
C PRO A 238 -2.78 1.09 -8.75
N VAL A 239 -1.77 0.87 -9.59
CA VAL A 239 -1.92 0.67 -11.03
C VAL A 239 -1.04 -0.49 -11.46
N ARG A 240 -1.64 -1.47 -12.15
CA ARG A 240 -0.91 -2.57 -12.81
C ARG A 240 -1.33 -2.66 -14.27
N GLY A 241 -0.41 -2.34 -15.17
CA GLY A 241 -0.66 -2.29 -16.60
C GLY A 241 -0.06 -3.45 -17.39
N ILE A 242 -0.74 -3.84 -18.47
CA ILE A 242 -0.21 -4.64 -19.58
C ILE A 242 -0.48 -3.85 -20.87
N ARG A 243 0.49 -3.83 -21.78
CA ARG A 243 0.38 -3.12 -23.06
C ARG A 243 0.99 -3.91 -24.22
N LEU A 244 0.56 -3.58 -25.43
CA LEU A 244 1.14 -4.07 -26.68
C LEU A 244 1.75 -2.88 -27.46
N GLY A 245 3.07 -2.88 -27.62
CA GLY A 245 3.81 -1.76 -28.21
C GLY A 245 4.24 -0.73 -27.16
N GLY A 246 4.45 0.53 -27.57
CA GLY A 246 4.80 1.62 -26.66
C GLY A 246 6.29 1.92 -26.48
N GLY A 247 7.17 0.96 -26.74
CA GLY A 247 8.60 1.13 -26.46
C GLY A 247 8.86 1.32 -24.95
N SER A 248 9.82 2.20 -24.61
CA SER A 248 10.08 2.61 -23.23
C SER A 248 8.92 3.43 -22.67
N GLU A 249 8.78 3.38 -21.35
CA GLU A 249 7.70 4.01 -20.59
C GLU A 249 8.33 4.93 -19.55
N GLU A 250 7.77 6.13 -19.42
CA GLU A 250 8.03 7.03 -18.30
C GLU A 250 6.74 7.19 -17.49
N MET A 251 6.86 7.11 -16.18
CA MET A 251 5.73 7.24 -15.25
C MET A 251 6.02 8.38 -14.28
N HIS A 252 5.05 9.28 -14.14
CA HIS A 252 5.07 10.34 -13.14
C HIS A 252 3.81 10.22 -12.27
N ALA A 253 4.01 9.94 -10.99
CA ALA A 253 2.93 9.82 -10.01
C ALA A 253 3.08 10.89 -8.92
N VAL A 254 1.98 11.58 -8.61
CA VAL A 254 1.90 12.56 -7.52
C VAL A 254 0.65 12.25 -6.71
N ALA A 255 0.81 12.19 -5.40
CA ALA A 255 -0.31 12.09 -4.48
C ALA A 255 -0.16 13.11 -3.35
N ALA A 256 -1.26 13.79 -3.04
CA ALA A 256 -1.38 14.75 -1.97
C ALA A 256 -2.57 14.39 -1.09
N VAL A 257 -2.36 14.43 0.23
CA VAL A 257 -3.39 14.22 1.24
C VAL A 257 -3.37 15.41 2.17
N GLN A 258 -4.51 16.06 2.35
CA GLN A 258 -4.64 17.27 3.16
C GLN A 258 -5.75 17.10 4.18
N SER A 259 -5.53 17.53 5.41
CA SER A 259 -6.61 17.61 6.40
C SER A 259 -7.53 18.80 6.10
N LEU A 260 -8.83 18.56 6.10
CA LEU A 260 -9.86 19.60 5.92
C LEU A 260 -10.24 20.28 7.24
N ASP A 261 -9.81 19.73 8.38
CA ASP A 261 -10.21 20.21 9.70
C ASP A 261 -9.29 21.35 10.22
N GLY A 262 -8.21 21.69 9.50
CA GLY A 262 -7.22 22.72 9.87
C GLY A 262 -7.52 24.16 9.43
N GLY A 263 -8.73 24.47 8.91
CA GLY A 263 -9.05 25.76 8.28
C GLY A 263 -9.80 26.78 9.15
N GLN A 264 -10.15 26.48 10.40
CA GLN A 264 -10.93 27.40 11.25
C GLN A 264 -10.11 27.98 12.41
N SER A 265 -9.10 28.80 12.10
CA SER A 265 -8.57 29.75 13.07
C SER A 265 -7.88 30.93 12.38
N GLN A 266 -8.66 31.98 12.10
CA GLN A 266 -8.31 33.42 12.19
C GLN A 266 -9.19 34.25 11.23
N SER A 267 -10.41 34.56 11.67
CA SER A 267 -11.09 35.80 11.29
C SER A 267 -12.19 36.10 12.32
N GLN A 268 -11.79 36.58 13.49
CA GLN A 268 -12.63 37.47 14.27
C GLN A 268 -11.85 38.76 14.46
N SER A 269 -12.26 39.73 13.64
CA SER A 269 -12.12 41.18 13.80
C SER A 269 -12.73 41.66 15.10
#